data_AF-A0A6P6X0S5-F1
#
_entry.id   AF-A0A6P6X0S5-F1
#
_cell.length_a   1.000
_cell.length_b   1.000
_cell.length_c   1.000
_cell.angle_alpha   90.00
_cell.angle_beta   90.00
_cell.angle_gamma   90.00
#
_symmetry.space_group_name_H-M   'P 1'
#
loop_
_entity.id
_entity.type
_entity.pdbx_description
1 polymer ?
#
loop_
_entity_poly.entity_id
_entity_poly.type
_entity_poly.pdbx_seq_one_letter_code
_entity_poly.pdbx_strand_id
1 'polypeptide(L)'
;MSCLFKAHGKFRVPLSLKSFEQTQVVSAKFVMKTDDDAFVRVDEILASLNRINVSCGLLYGLINSDSHPHRSPDSKWYISPEEWPDDSYPPWAHGPGYVVSNDIAQAIYKRYRKGQLKMFKLEDVAMGIWISDMKKQGLEVKYETDERIFNVGCRDGYVIAHYQGPREMLCLWQKLREAKRANCCGD
;
A
#
# COMPACT_ATOMS: atom_id res chain seq x y z
N MET A 1 14.49 0.37 3.87
CA MET A 1 13.10 -0.01 3.57
C MET A 1 13.13 -1.45 3.10
N SER A 2 12.22 -2.29 3.59
CA SER A 2 12.03 -3.65 3.05
C SER A 2 10.84 -3.64 2.09
N CYS A 3 11.00 -4.17 0.88
CA CYS A 3 9.93 -4.22 -0.12
C CYS A 3 9.30 -5.61 -0.19
N LEU A 4 7.98 -5.65 -0.24
CA LEU A 4 7.16 -6.85 -0.33
C LEU A 4 6.34 -6.80 -1.61
N PHE A 5 6.52 -7.79 -2.47
CA PHE A 5 5.83 -7.92 -3.75
C PHE A 5 4.63 -8.85 -3.61
N LYS A 6 3.49 -8.46 -4.20
CA LYS A 6 2.32 -9.31 -4.35
C LYS A 6 2.19 -9.71 -5.81
N ALA A 7 2.25 -11.01 -6.10
CA ALA A 7 2.04 -11.51 -7.47
C ALA A 7 0.57 -11.33 -7.91
N HIS A 8 0.31 -11.26 -9.21
CA HIS A 8 -1.05 -11.14 -9.76
C HIS A 8 -1.87 -12.40 -9.44
N GLY A 9 -3.07 -12.20 -8.89
CA GLY A 9 -4.01 -13.27 -8.58
C GLY A 9 -4.49 -13.24 -7.14
N LYS A 10 -5.63 -12.59 -6.87
CA LYS A 10 -6.40 -12.59 -5.59
C LYS A 10 -5.62 -13.08 -4.35
N PHE A 11 -4.54 -12.40 -3.99
CA PHE A 11 -3.84 -12.73 -2.76
C PHE A 11 -4.73 -12.35 -1.59
N ARG A 12 -5.18 -13.36 -0.86
CA ARG A 12 -5.86 -13.22 0.43
C ARG A 12 -4.89 -12.52 1.38
N VAL A 13 -5.40 -11.55 2.13
CA VAL A 13 -4.77 -10.84 3.26
C VAL A 13 -3.70 -11.63 4.04
N PRO A 14 -3.85 -12.95 4.35
CA PRO A 14 -2.80 -13.76 4.96
C PRO A 14 -1.41 -13.68 4.31
N LEU A 15 -1.28 -13.45 3.00
CA LEU A 15 0.04 -13.39 2.35
C LEU A 15 0.77 -12.07 2.64
N SER A 16 0.08 -10.91 2.60
CA SER A 16 0.65 -9.64 3.06
C SER A 16 1.05 -9.70 4.55
N LEU A 17 0.25 -10.37 5.37
CA LEU A 17 0.52 -10.54 6.80
C LEU A 17 1.72 -11.44 7.10
N LYS A 18 1.91 -12.53 6.34
CA LYS A 18 3.13 -13.36 6.43
C LYS A 18 4.37 -12.56 6.09
N SER A 19 4.29 -11.63 5.14
CA SER A 19 5.43 -10.78 4.80
C SER A 19 5.84 -9.83 5.94
N PHE A 20 4.91 -9.43 6.82
CA PHE A 20 5.27 -8.69 8.03
C PHE A 20 6.01 -9.52 9.07
N GLU A 21 6.03 -10.85 8.97
CA GLU A 21 6.92 -11.71 9.78
C GLU A 21 8.39 -11.34 9.57
N GLN A 22 8.77 -10.92 8.36
CA GLN A 22 10.14 -10.51 8.05
C GLN A 22 10.60 -9.33 8.91
N THR A 23 9.68 -8.52 9.44
CA THR A 23 10.01 -7.44 10.38
C THR A 23 10.53 -7.94 11.73
N GLN A 24 10.30 -9.20 12.09
CA GLN A 24 10.90 -9.85 13.27
C GLN A 24 12.37 -10.20 13.04
N VAL A 25 12.77 -10.39 11.80
CA VAL A 25 14.10 -10.91 11.41
C VAL A 25 15.00 -9.81 10.89
N VAL A 26 14.43 -8.82 10.19
CA VAL A 26 15.15 -7.70 9.58
C VAL A 26 14.75 -6.40 10.25
N SER A 27 15.74 -5.67 10.78
CA SER A 27 15.53 -4.32 11.30
C SER A 27 15.36 -3.33 10.15
N ALA A 28 14.13 -2.94 9.87
CA ALA A 28 13.79 -1.96 8.84
C ALA A 28 12.83 -0.91 9.40
N LYS A 29 13.17 0.38 9.28
CA LYS A 29 12.33 1.50 9.73
C LYS A 29 10.95 1.54 9.05
N PHE A 30 10.90 1.09 7.80
CA PHE A 30 9.72 1.12 6.95
C PHE A 30 9.59 -0.17 6.15
N VAL A 31 8.35 -0.57 5.94
CA VAL A 31 7.96 -1.71 5.10
C VAL A 31 7.08 -1.19 3.98
N MET A 32 7.45 -1.49 2.73
CA MET A 32 6.66 -1.17 1.56
C MET A 32 5.95 -2.42 1.06
N LYS A 33 4.64 -2.31 0.80
CA LYS A 33 3.89 -3.25 -0.01
C LYS A 33 3.72 -2.67 -1.41
N THR A 34 3.85 -3.51 -2.44
CA THR A 34 3.58 -3.15 -3.84
C THR A 34 2.98 -4.34 -4.58
N ASP A 35 2.21 -4.07 -5.63
CA ASP A 35 1.78 -5.10 -6.58
C ASP A 35 2.92 -5.43 -7.58
N ASP A 36 2.88 -6.61 -8.19
CA ASP A 36 3.88 -7.08 -9.16
C ASP A 36 3.72 -6.48 -10.56
N ASP A 37 2.61 -5.78 -10.81
CA ASP A 37 2.35 -4.95 -11.97
C ASP A 37 2.52 -3.44 -11.66
N ALA A 38 3.15 -3.10 -10.54
CA ALA A 38 3.48 -1.73 -10.17
C ALA A 38 4.98 -1.47 -10.35
N PHE A 39 5.32 -0.49 -11.18
CA PHE A 39 6.68 0.00 -11.34
C PHE A 39 6.96 1.10 -10.33
N VAL A 40 7.94 0.89 -9.44
CA VAL A 40 8.18 1.71 -8.26
C VAL A 40 9.53 2.43 -8.32
N ARG A 41 9.52 3.76 -8.12
CA ARG A 41 10.71 4.58 -7.89
C ARG A 41 11.07 4.62 -6.41
N VAL A 42 11.82 3.60 -5.98
CA VAL A 42 12.25 3.41 -4.59
C VAL A 42 13.07 4.60 -4.07
N ASP A 43 13.89 5.21 -4.92
CA ASP A 43 14.67 6.42 -4.63
C ASP A 43 13.80 7.60 -4.21
N GLU A 44 12.72 7.86 -4.94
CA GLU A 44 11.77 8.95 -4.64
C GLU A 44 11.01 8.70 -3.35
N ILE A 45 10.57 7.46 -3.12
CA ILE A 45 9.90 7.08 -1.87
C ILE A 45 10.83 7.32 -0.69
N LEU A 46 12.08 6.87 -0.78
CA LEU A 46 13.07 7.12 0.27
C LEU A 46 13.32 8.62 0.49
N ALA A 47 13.41 9.41 -0.58
CA ALA A 47 13.54 10.85 -0.49
C ALA A 47 12.32 11.50 0.20
N SER A 48 11.10 11.06 -0.12
CA SER A 48 9.88 11.50 0.56
C SER A 48 9.89 11.12 2.03
N LEU A 49 10.19 9.86 2.38
CA LEU A 49 10.27 9.39 3.76
C LEU A 49 11.30 10.17 4.60
N ASN A 50 12.45 10.49 4.01
CA ASN A 50 13.46 11.32 4.67
C ASN A 50 12.98 12.76 4.92
N ARG A 51 12.22 13.35 3.97
CA ARG A 51 11.62 14.69 4.15
C ARG A 51 10.51 14.71 5.19
N ILE A 52 9.67 13.67 5.24
CA ILE A 52 8.60 13.52 6.22
C ILE A 52 9.17 13.43 7.64
N ASN A 53 10.35 12.81 7.79
CA ASN A 53 11.12 12.71 9.03
C ASN A 53 10.31 12.16 10.21
N VAL A 54 9.60 11.05 9.98
CA VAL A 54 8.80 10.34 10.98
C VAL A 54 9.35 8.93 11.15
N SER A 55 9.45 8.44 12.38
CA SER A 55 9.99 7.10 12.69
C SER A 55 8.93 6.07 13.07
N CYS A 56 7.72 6.49 13.41
CA CYS A 56 6.63 5.65 13.89
C CYS A 56 5.26 6.18 13.45
N GLY A 57 4.23 5.33 13.45
CA GLY A 57 2.87 5.75 13.12
C GLY A 57 2.69 6.32 11.72
N LEU A 58 3.37 5.82 10.68
CA LEU A 58 3.25 6.35 9.32
C LEU A 58 2.47 5.40 8.40
N LEU A 59 1.48 5.92 7.68
CA LEU A 59 0.96 5.34 6.44
C LEU A 59 1.23 6.33 5.30
N TYR A 60 2.12 5.96 4.38
CA TYR A 60 2.45 6.74 3.18
C TYR A 60 1.97 6.00 1.93
N GLY A 61 1.33 6.70 1.00
CA GLY A 61 0.83 6.11 -0.25
C GLY A 61 -0.10 7.08 -0.96
N LEU A 62 -0.94 6.62 -1.88
CA LEU A 62 -2.07 7.42 -2.33
C LEU A 62 -3.24 7.18 -1.37
N ILE A 63 -3.56 8.15 -0.52
CA ILE A 63 -4.53 7.96 0.57
C ILE A 63 -5.94 8.30 0.09
N ASN A 64 -6.89 7.41 0.33
CA ASN A 64 -8.30 7.65 0.14
C ASN A 64 -9.01 7.73 1.49
N SER A 65 -9.59 8.90 1.79
CA SER A 65 -10.33 9.16 3.03
C SER A 65 -11.84 9.17 2.83
N ASP A 66 -12.31 9.19 1.58
CA ASP A 66 -13.71 9.44 1.19
C ASP A 66 -14.27 8.28 0.34
N SER A 67 -13.90 7.05 0.70
CA SER A 67 -14.29 5.84 -0.02
C SER A 67 -15.46 5.12 0.64
N HIS A 68 -16.28 4.48 -0.20
CA HIS A 68 -17.47 3.74 0.21
C HIS A 68 -17.41 2.27 -0.27
N PRO A 69 -18.00 1.32 0.47
CA PRO A 69 -18.14 -0.05 0.01
C PRO A 69 -18.95 -0.14 -1.28
N HIS A 70 -18.48 -0.91 -2.26
CA HIS A 70 -19.28 -1.21 -3.44
C HIS A 70 -20.41 -2.17 -3.04
N ARG A 71 -21.66 -1.71 -3.16
CA ARG A 71 -22.86 -2.50 -2.79
C ARG A 71 -23.52 -3.25 -3.94
N SER A 72 -22.98 -3.14 -5.16
CA SER A 72 -23.46 -3.92 -6.31
C SER A 72 -22.86 -5.33 -6.29
N PRO A 73 -23.68 -6.41 -6.23
CA PRO A 73 -23.19 -7.79 -6.18
C PRO A 73 -22.33 -8.22 -7.38
N ASP A 74 -22.50 -7.58 -8.53
CA ASP A 74 -21.75 -7.88 -9.76
C ASP A 74 -20.34 -7.25 -9.76
N SER A 75 -20.05 -6.37 -8.80
CA SER A 75 -18.73 -5.77 -8.65
C SER A 75 -17.72 -6.77 -8.10
N LYS A 76 -16.53 -6.85 -8.71
CA LYS A 76 -15.40 -7.60 -8.13
C LYS A 76 -15.03 -7.13 -6.73
N TRP A 77 -15.34 -5.87 -6.42
CA TRP A 77 -15.11 -5.21 -5.13
C TRP A 77 -16.35 -5.19 -4.23
N TYR A 78 -17.39 -5.97 -4.54
CA TYR A 78 -18.60 -6.04 -3.73
C TYR A 78 -18.29 -6.38 -2.27
N ILE A 79 -18.92 -5.64 -1.35
CA ILE A 79 -18.89 -5.84 0.11
C ILE A 79 -20.32 -5.72 0.64
N SER A 80 -20.80 -6.79 1.28
CA SER A 80 -22.17 -6.83 1.78
C SER A 80 -22.33 -5.97 3.05
N PRO A 81 -23.57 -5.53 3.37
CA PRO A 81 -23.85 -4.83 4.63
C PRO A 81 -23.48 -5.64 5.87
N GLU A 82 -23.55 -6.97 5.81
CA GLU A 82 -23.15 -7.85 6.91
C GLU A 82 -21.62 -7.88 7.10
N GLU A 83 -20.84 -7.84 6.01
CA GLU A 83 -19.37 -7.78 6.10
C GLU A 83 -18.89 -6.42 6.62
N TRP A 84 -19.51 -5.34 6.14
CA TRP A 84 -19.25 -3.96 6.55
C TRP A 84 -20.56 -3.14 6.60
N PRO A 85 -21.09 -2.84 7.79
CA PRO A 85 -22.38 -2.14 7.93
C PRO A 85 -22.28 -0.64 7.70
N ASP A 86 -21.11 -0.03 7.91
CA ASP A 86 -20.95 1.41 7.78
C ASP A 86 -20.96 1.84 6.29
N ASP A 87 -21.35 3.09 6.04
CA ASP A 87 -21.43 3.61 4.68
C ASP A 87 -20.07 3.97 4.09
N SER A 88 -19.05 4.20 4.92
CA SER A 88 -17.69 4.58 4.49
C SER A 88 -16.61 3.72 5.14
N TYR A 89 -15.44 3.69 4.50
CA TYR A 89 -14.24 3.11 5.09
C TYR A 89 -13.41 4.18 5.82
N PRO A 90 -12.62 3.80 6.85
CA PRO A 90 -11.59 4.69 7.38
C PRO A 90 -10.49 4.93 6.34
N PRO A 91 -9.64 5.96 6.50
CA PRO A 91 -8.56 6.24 5.56
C PRO A 91 -7.64 5.04 5.29
N TRP A 92 -7.40 4.74 4.02
CA TRP A 92 -6.56 3.64 3.54
C TRP A 92 -5.71 4.07 2.35
N ALA A 93 -4.68 3.30 2.02
CA ALA A 93 -3.77 3.60 0.91
C ALA A 93 -4.02 2.64 -0.26
N HIS A 94 -4.04 3.17 -1.49
CA HIS A 94 -4.34 2.37 -2.67
C HIS A 94 -3.33 1.24 -2.94
N GLY A 95 -3.84 0.17 -3.58
CA GLY A 95 -3.12 -1.06 -3.90
C GLY A 95 -1.76 -0.94 -4.60
N PRO A 96 -1.54 -0.08 -5.61
CA PRO A 96 -0.29 -0.11 -6.39
C PRO A 96 0.97 -0.08 -5.53
N GLY A 97 0.93 0.68 -4.44
CA GLY A 97 1.91 0.54 -3.38
C GLY A 97 1.72 1.54 -2.24
N TYR A 98 2.10 1.11 -1.05
CA TYR A 98 2.08 1.93 0.16
C TYR A 98 3.20 1.51 1.12
N VAL A 99 3.56 2.41 2.02
CA VAL A 99 4.59 2.22 3.04
C VAL A 99 3.98 2.38 4.42
N VAL A 100 4.29 1.46 5.32
CA VAL A 100 4.00 1.57 6.74
C VAL A 100 5.29 1.66 7.56
N SER A 101 5.24 2.39 8.67
CA SER A 101 6.31 2.36 9.67
C SER A 101 6.41 0.99 10.35
N ASN A 102 7.59 0.68 10.89
CA ASN A 102 7.87 -0.62 11.51
C ASN A 102 6.93 -0.95 12.66
N ASP A 103 6.60 0.02 13.51
CA ASP A 103 5.70 -0.14 14.67
C ASP A 103 4.28 -0.54 14.24
N ILE A 104 3.76 0.03 13.16
CA ILE A 104 2.47 -0.38 12.56
C ILE A 104 2.56 -1.83 12.07
N ALA A 105 3.58 -2.16 11.28
CA ALA A 105 3.76 -3.52 10.76
C ALA A 105 3.89 -4.57 11.88
N GLN A 106 4.66 -4.25 12.91
CA GLN A 106 4.85 -5.06 14.11
C GLN A 106 3.55 -5.26 14.90
N ALA A 107 2.79 -4.19 15.12
CA ALA A 107 1.52 -4.25 15.83
C ALA A 107 0.50 -5.12 15.08
N ILE A 108 0.42 -4.98 13.76
CA ILE A 108 -0.44 -5.79 12.89
C ILE A 108 -0.03 -7.27 12.97
N TYR A 109 1.25 -7.60 12.78
CA TYR A 109 1.72 -8.98 12.87
C TYR A 109 1.43 -9.61 14.25
N LYS A 110 1.67 -8.88 15.35
CA LYS A 110 1.36 -9.35 16.71
C LYS A 110 -0.14 -9.62 16.90
N ARG A 111 -1.02 -8.73 16.42
CA ARG A 111 -2.47 -8.95 16.49
C ARG A 111 -2.90 -10.12 15.60
N TYR A 112 -2.32 -10.27 14.43
CA TYR A 112 -2.58 -11.41 13.54
C TYR A 112 -2.28 -12.74 14.23
N ARG A 113 -1.08 -12.87 14.83
CA ARG A 113 -0.68 -14.09 15.55
C ARG A 113 -1.59 -14.43 16.73
N LYS A 114 -2.21 -13.43 17.34
CA LYS A 114 -3.16 -13.60 18.44
C LYS A 114 -4.59 -13.83 17.98
N GLY A 115 -4.86 -13.87 16.67
CA GLY A 115 -6.21 -13.97 16.12
C GLY A 115 -7.08 -12.73 16.38
N GLN A 116 -6.46 -11.57 16.61
CA GLN A 116 -7.15 -10.33 16.98
C GLN A 116 -7.43 -9.40 15.79
N LEU A 117 -7.06 -9.79 14.57
CA LEU A 117 -7.39 -9.02 13.36
C LEU A 117 -8.70 -9.53 12.78
N LYS A 118 -9.66 -8.63 12.57
CA LYS A 118 -10.80 -8.91 11.70
C LYS A 118 -10.28 -8.94 10.26
N MET A 119 -10.37 -10.10 9.63
CA MET A 119 -9.99 -10.29 8.24
C MET A 119 -11.03 -9.61 7.34
N PHE A 120 -10.57 -8.97 6.26
CA PHE A 120 -11.42 -8.24 5.33
C PHE A 120 -11.04 -8.61 3.89
N LYS A 121 -12.02 -8.67 2.98
CA LYS A 121 -11.77 -9.14 1.59
C LYS A 121 -10.76 -8.28 0.83
N LEU A 122 -10.82 -6.96 1.01
CA LEU A 122 -9.95 -5.98 0.35
C LEU A 122 -8.75 -5.69 1.25
N GLU A 123 -7.55 -6.05 0.80
CA GLU A 123 -6.33 -6.03 1.65
C GLU A 123 -5.83 -4.62 1.97
N ASP A 124 -5.89 -3.74 0.99
CA ASP A 124 -5.59 -2.31 1.11
C ASP A 124 -6.57 -1.61 2.06
N VAL A 125 -7.86 -1.91 1.96
CA VAL A 125 -8.88 -1.42 2.92
C VAL A 125 -8.67 -2.05 4.31
N ALA A 126 -8.34 -3.35 4.39
CA ALA A 126 -8.05 -4.02 5.66
C ALA A 126 -6.92 -3.32 6.43
N MET A 127 -5.88 -2.89 5.71
CA MET A 127 -4.78 -2.11 6.28
C MET A 127 -5.26 -0.82 6.93
N GLY A 128 -6.10 -0.05 6.23
CA GLY A 128 -6.71 1.17 6.78
C GLY A 128 -7.60 0.91 7.99
N ILE A 129 -8.40 -0.17 7.98
CA ILE A 129 -9.22 -0.59 9.12
C ILE A 129 -8.36 -0.88 10.34
N TRP A 130 -7.32 -1.70 10.21
CA TRP A 130 -6.46 -2.06 11.35
C TRP A 130 -5.69 -0.86 11.89
N ILE A 131 -5.22 0.04 11.01
CA ILE A 131 -4.56 1.28 11.41
C ILE A 131 -5.53 2.22 12.13
N SER A 132 -6.77 2.32 11.66
CA SER A 132 -7.83 3.10 12.33
C SER A 132 -8.14 2.54 13.72
N ASP A 133 -8.23 1.22 13.87
CA ASP A 133 -8.43 0.57 15.17
C ASP A 133 -7.25 0.83 16.13
N MET A 134 -6.02 0.83 15.62
CA MET A 134 -4.84 1.23 16.38
C MET A 134 -4.90 2.68 16.84
N LYS A 135 -5.32 3.57 15.93
CA LYS A 135 -5.45 5.00 16.22
C LYS A 135 -6.49 5.25 17.33
N LYS A 136 -7.63 4.55 17.29
CA LYS A 136 -8.64 4.58 18.36
C LYS A 136 -8.11 4.07 19.71
N GLN A 137 -7.09 3.21 19.70
CA GLN A 137 -6.41 2.70 20.89
C GLN A 137 -5.24 3.59 21.35
N GLY A 138 -5.07 4.78 20.77
CA GLY A 138 -4.08 5.77 21.18
C GLY A 138 -2.77 5.76 20.38
N LEU A 139 -2.67 4.98 19.29
CA LEU A 139 -1.53 5.12 18.38
C LEU A 139 -1.65 6.43 17.59
N GLU A 140 -0.66 7.31 17.69
CA GLU A 140 -0.58 8.46 16.78
C GLU A 140 -0.25 7.97 15.36
N VAL A 141 -1.10 8.32 14.40
CA VAL A 141 -0.93 7.93 13.00
C VAL A 141 -0.95 9.16 12.11
N LYS A 142 0.15 9.34 11.36
CA LYS A 142 0.27 10.28 10.25
C LYS A 142 -0.05 9.57 8.94
N TYR A 143 -0.99 10.14 8.21
CA TYR A 143 -1.29 9.76 6.83
C TYR A 143 -0.59 10.74 5.90
N GLU A 144 0.21 10.24 4.97
CA GLU A 144 0.90 11.07 3.98
C GLU A 144 0.50 10.62 2.57
N THR A 145 -0.11 11.52 1.79
CA THR A 145 -0.50 11.24 0.42
C THR A 145 0.58 11.66 -0.57
N ASP A 146 0.90 10.81 -1.55
CA ASP A 146 1.75 11.16 -2.69
C ASP A 146 0.97 10.98 -4.00
N GLU A 147 0.51 12.10 -4.55
CA GLU A 147 -0.30 12.14 -5.78
C GLU A 147 0.46 11.69 -7.04
N ARG A 148 1.77 11.43 -6.93
CA ARG A 148 2.58 10.83 -8.01
C ARG A 148 2.48 9.31 -8.05
N ILE A 149 1.72 8.69 -7.13
CA ILE A 149 1.33 7.29 -7.18
C ILE A 149 0.06 7.18 -8.02
N PHE A 150 0.15 6.52 -9.17
CA PHE A 150 -0.99 6.41 -10.09
C PHE A 150 -1.68 5.05 -9.97
N ASN A 151 -2.99 5.07 -9.70
CA ASN A 151 -3.83 3.87 -9.58
C ASN A 151 -4.06 3.13 -10.91
N VAL A 152 -3.85 3.79 -12.05
CA VAL A 152 -4.03 3.20 -13.38
C VAL A 152 -3.01 3.81 -14.33
N GLY A 153 -2.28 2.96 -15.03
CA GLY A 153 -1.34 3.37 -16.06
C GLY A 153 -0.15 4.16 -15.51
N CYS A 154 0.35 5.08 -16.33
CA CYS A 154 1.53 5.88 -16.07
C CYS A 154 1.27 7.34 -16.46
N ARG A 155 1.82 8.29 -15.70
CA ARG A 155 1.99 9.69 -16.14
C ARG A 155 3.40 10.16 -15.82
N ASP A 156 3.94 11.05 -16.65
CA ASP A 156 5.27 11.60 -16.44
C ASP A 156 5.41 12.22 -15.05
N GLY A 157 6.55 11.99 -14.40
CA GLY A 157 6.79 12.36 -13.01
C GLY A 157 6.26 11.36 -11.98
N TYR A 158 5.81 10.17 -12.40
CA TYR A 158 5.36 9.11 -11.49
C TYR A 158 6.39 8.76 -10.41
N VAL A 159 5.89 8.37 -9.24
CA VAL A 159 6.61 7.61 -8.21
C VAL A 159 6.24 6.13 -8.30
N ILE A 160 4.96 5.84 -8.54
CA ILE A 160 4.47 4.50 -8.86
C ILE A 160 3.59 4.59 -10.10
N ALA A 161 3.88 3.76 -11.10
CA ALA A 161 3.01 3.50 -12.25
C ALA A 161 2.40 2.11 -12.10
N HIS A 162 1.10 1.95 -12.36
CA HIS A 162 0.35 0.71 -12.09
C HIS A 162 -0.15 0.05 -13.39
N TYR A 163 -0.47 -1.24 -13.35
CA TYR A 163 -0.78 -2.06 -14.52
C TYR A 163 0.33 -2.03 -15.59
N GLN A 164 1.58 -2.07 -15.16
CA GLN A 164 2.74 -2.13 -16.04
C GLN A 164 3.09 -3.60 -16.32
N GLY A 165 3.01 -3.99 -17.59
CA GLY A 165 3.47 -5.32 -18.00
C GLY A 165 5.00 -5.41 -17.97
N PRO A 166 5.56 -6.63 -18.12
CA PRO A 166 7.01 -6.82 -18.05
C PRO A 166 7.80 -5.98 -19.06
N ARG A 167 7.26 -5.74 -20.26
CA ARG A 167 7.92 -4.92 -21.29
C ARG A 167 7.89 -3.44 -20.93
N GLU A 168 6.76 -2.96 -20.44
CA GLU A 168 6.60 -1.59 -19.95
C GLU A 168 7.55 -1.34 -18.79
N MET A 169 7.63 -2.25 -17.81
CA MET A 169 8.57 -2.13 -16.68
C MET A 169 10.03 -2.02 -17.14
N LEU A 170 10.47 -2.83 -18.11
CA LEU A 170 11.82 -2.75 -18.66
C LEU A 170 12.07 -1.42 -19.37
N CYS A 171 11.10 -0.94 -20.14
CA CYS A 171 11.19 0.36 -20.81
C CYS A 171 11.24 1.51 -19.78
N LEU A 172 10.40 1.49 -18.73
CA LEU A 172 10.39 2.52 -17.69
C LEU A 172 11.73 2.58 -16.97
N TRP A 173 12.29 1.40 -16.66
CA TRP A 173 13.62 1.28 -16.08
C TRP A 173 14.71 1.85 -16.99
N GLN A 174 14.67 1.54 -18.28
CA GLN A 174 15.64 2.06 -19.25
C GLN A 174 15.57 3.58 -19.36
N LYS A 175 14.37 4.16 -19.49
CA LYS A 175 14.16 5.62 -19.54
C LYS A 175 14.69 6.31 -18.29
N LEU A 176 14.45 5.74 -17.10
CA LEU A 176 14.99 6.26 -15.85
C LEU A 176 16.52 6.26 -15.82
N ARG A 177 17.15 5.17 -16.30
CA ARG A 177 18.62 5.06 -16.32
C ARG A 177 19.27 6.03 -17.31
N GLU A 178 18.70 6.17 -18.49
CA GLU A 178 19.31 6.94 -19.59
C GLU A 178 18.98 8.42 -19.50
N ALA A 179 17.69 8.76 -19.35
CA ALA A 179 17.23 10.14 -19.38
C ALA A 179 17.23 10.80 -18.00
N LYS A 180 17.40 10.02 -16.90
CA LYS A 180 17.19 10.47 -15.51
C LYS A 180 15.84 11.18 -15.30
N ARG A 181 14.83 10.78 -16.09
CA ARG A 181 13.47 11.34 -16.07
C ARG A 181 12.45 10.23 -15.97
N ALA A 182 11.43 10.43 -15.16
CA ALA A 182 10.30 9.51 -15.02
C ALA A 182 9.31 9.74 -16.16
N ASN A 183 9.62 9.24 -17.34
CA ASN A 183 8.75 9.34 -18.50
C ASN A 183 8.09 7.99 -18.77
N CYS A 184 6.81 8.01 -19.14
CA CYS A 184 6.06 6.81 -19.44
C CYS A 184 6.54 6.11 -20.72
N CYS A 185 6.22 4.82 -20.82
CA CYS A 185 6.44 4.03 -22.03
C CYS A 185 5.23 4.14 -22.96
N GLY A 186 5.47 4.11 -24.26
CA GLY A 186 4.47 4.44 -25.27
C GLY A 186 4.37 5.94 -25.52
N ASP A 187 3.60 6.38 -26.52
CA ASP A 187 2.47 5.66 -27.14
C ASP A 187 2.79 4.36 -27.91
#